data_AF-A0AA86ML28-F1
#
_entry.id   AF-A0AA86ML28-F1
#
_cell.length_a   1.000
_cell.length_b   1.000
_cell.length_c   1.000
_cell.angle_alpha   90.00
_cell.angle_beta   90.00
_cell.angle_gamma   90.00
#
_symmetry.space_group_name_H-M   'P 1'
#
loop_
_entity.id
_entity.type
_entity.pdbx_description
1 polymer ?
#
loop_
_entity_poly.entity_id
_entity_poly.type
_entity_poly.pdbx_seq_one_letter_code
_entity_poly.pdbx_strand_id
1 'polypeptide(L)' 'MMKEKITVKDILNNNYNDFKNKYWNRVPKDMRKHIDEAVSKALKCSDIKYGFAEYKCETC' A
#
# COMPACT_ATOMS: atom_id res chain seq x y z
N MET A 1 28.92 8.68 4.81
CA MET A 1 27.50 8.44 5.15
C MET A 1 26.79 7.89 3.93
N MET A 2 26.34 6.63 3.96
CA MET A 2 25.39 6.16 2.94
C MET A 2 24.09 6.94 3.13
N LYS A 3 23.59 7.59 2.08
CA LYS A 3 22.23 8.13 2.10
C LYS A 3 21.29 6.95 2.27
N GLU A 4 20.48 6.94 3.32
CA GLU A 4 19.42 5.95 3.48
C GLU A 4 18.53 5.97 2.24
N LYS A 5 18.34 4.80 1.63
CA LYS A 5 17.53 4.67 0.43
C LYS A 5 16.07 4.74 0.84
N ILE A 6 15.43 5.89 0.62
CA ILE A 6 13.99 6.07 0.81
C ILE A 6 13.26 5.13 -0.17
N THR A 7 12.33 4.32 0.36
CA THR A 7 11.47 3.46 -0.44
C THR A 7 10.11 4.09 -0.70
N VAL A 8 9.38 3.57 -1.69
CA VAL A 8 7.98 3.96 -1.93
C VAL A 8 7.10 3.67 -0.69
N LYS A 9 7.38 2.58 0.02
CA LYS A 9 6.67 2.22 1.26
C LYS A 9 6.87 3.28 2.35
N ASP A 10 8.08 3.82 2.48
CA ASP A 10 8.37 4.91 3.43
C ASP A 10 7.63 6.20 3.05
N ILE A 11 7.62 6.54 1.75
CA ILE A 11 6.88 7.71 1.26
C ILE A 11 5.38 7.56 1.56
N LEU A 12 4.79 6.40 1.28
CA LEU A 12 3.38 6.15 1.53
C LEU A 12 3.04 6.18 3.03
N ASN A 13 3.84 5.52 3.88
CA ASN A 13 3.63 5.54 5.33
C ASN A 13 3.69 6.96 5.91
N ASN A 14 4.65 7.77 5.46
CA ASN A 14 4.89 9.08 6.02
C ASN A 14 3.92 10.15 5.50
N ASN A 15 3.42 10.02 4.27
CA ASN A 15 2.71 11.13 3.59
C ASN A 15 1.23 10.82 3.28
N TYR A 16 0.77 9.57 3.35
CA TYR A 16 -0.58 9.24 2.88
C TYR A 16 -1.69 9.89 3.72
N ASN A 17 -1.51 9.96 5.04
CA ASN A 17 -2.48 10.65 5.91
C ASN A 17 -2.57 12.15 5.60
N ASP A 18 -1.43 12.80 5.35
CA ASP A 18 -1.39 14.22 4.97
C ASP A 18 -2.04 14.45 3.60
N PHE A 19 -1.82 13.55 2.65
CA PHE A 19 -2.54 13.56 1.38
C PHE A 19 -4.05 13.49 1.60
N LYS A 20 -4.54 12.58 2.46
CA LYS A 20 -5.97 12.49 2.76
C LYS A 20 -6.48 13.79 3.41
N ASN A 21 -5.77 14.30 4.42
CA ASN A 21 -6.17 15.53 5.12
C ASN A 21 -6.30 16.72 4.17
N LYS A 22 -5.40 16.84 3.19
CA LYS A 22 -5.34 18.01 2.30
C LYS A 22 -6.19 17.88 1.04
N TYR A 23 -6.33 16.68 0.49
CA TYR A 23 -6.88 16.49 -0.87
C TYR A 23 -8.04 15.51 -0.95
N TRP A 24 -8.41 14.79 0.12
CA TRP A 24 -9.44 13.76 0.05
C TRP A 24 -10.81 14.30 -0.37
N ASN A 25 -11.12 15.55 -0.03
CA ASN A 25 -12.34 16.22 -0.48
C ASN A 25 -12.39 16.42 -2.00
N ARG A 26 -11.25 16.49 -2.69
CA ARG A 26 -11.14 16.62 -4.16
C ARG A 26 -11.19 15.27 -4.87
N VAL A 27 -10.99 14.18 -4.14
CA VAL A 27 -11.07 12.82 -4.69
C VAL A 27 -12.54 12.40 -4.80
N PRO A 28 -13.01 11.99 -5.99
CA PRO A 28 -14.31 11.36 -6.18
C PRO A 28 -14.57 10.21 -5.21
N LYS A 29 -15.78 10.13 -4.65
CA LYS A 29 -16.10 9.22 -3.54
C LYS A 29 -15.89 7.74 -3.90
N ASP A 30 -16.19 7.38 -5.14
CA ASP A 30 -15.98 6.05 -5.73
C ASP A 30 -14.50 5.67 -5.84
N MET A 31 -13.63 6.62 -6.17
CA MET A 31 -12.18 6.36 -6.28
C MET A 31 -11.47 6.22 -4.93
N ARG A 32 -12.01 6.80 -3.85
CA ARG A 32 -11.39 6.77 -2.52
C ARG A 32 -11.09 5.36 -2.04
N LYS A 33 -12.04 4.43 -2.23
CA LYS A 33 -11.88 3.02 -1.85
C LYS A 33 -10.73 2.38 -2.62
N HIS A 34 -10.66 2.60 -3.94
CA HIS A 34 -9.60 2.06 -4.78
C HIS A 34 -8.21 2.58 -4.38
N ILE A 35 -8.11 3.87 -4.01
CA ILE A 35 -6.86 4.47 -3.55
C ILE A 35 -6.44 3.86 -2.20
N ASP A 36 -7.36 3.77 -1.24
CA ASP A 36 -7.09 3.13 0.07
C ASP A 36 -6.62 1.68 -0.10
N GLU A 37 -7.27 0.91 -0.97
CA GLU A 37 -6.88 -0.48 -1.27
C GLU A 37 -5.50 -0.58 -1.94
N ALA A 38 -5.22 0.30 -2.91
CA ALA A 38 -3.93 0.32 -3.60
C ALA A 38 -2.79 0.66 -2.64
N VAL A 39 -2.96 1.67 -1.79
CA VAL A 39 -1.96 2.03 -0.77
C VAL A 39 -1.81 0.93 0.26
N SER A 40 -2.90 0.32 0.73
CA SER A 40 -2.84 -0.81 1.67
C SER A 40 -2.05 -1.99 1.09
N LYS A 41 -2.29 -2.34 -0.18
CA LYS A 41 -1.54 -3.41 -0.88
C LYS A 41 -0.06 -3.07 -0.99
N ALA A 42 0.28 -1.85 -1.39
CA ALA A 42 1.67 -1.40 -1.50
C ALA A 42 2.41 -1.45 -0.15
N LEU A 43 1.75 -1.05 0.95
CA LEU A 43 2.31 -1.09 2.30
C LEU A 43 2.50 -2.52 2.82
N LYS A 44 1.63 -3.45 2.42
CA LYS A 44 1.69 -4.87 2.80
C LYS A 44 2.56 -5.72 1.88
N CYS A 45 3.03 -5.16 0.77
CA CYS A 45 3.93 -5.87 -0.14
C CYS A 45 5.19 -6.34 0.59
N SER A 46 5.66 -7.54 0.24
CA SER A 46 6.82 -8.21 0.81
C SER A 46 6.69 -8.66 2.28
N ASP A 47 5.53 -8.48 2.91
CA ASP A 47 5.22 -9.11 4.20
C ASP A 47 4.53 -10.45 3.96
N ILE A 48 5.23 -11.51 4.36
CA ILE A 48 4.82 -12.90 4.19
C ILE A 48 3.46 -13.22 4.83
N LYS A 49 3.07 -12.50 5.89
CA LYS A 49 1.77 -12.65 6.55
C LYS A 49 0.62 -12.24 5.64
N TYR A 50 0.89 -11.33 4.71
CA TYR A 50 -0.07 -10.85 3.72
C TYR A 50 0.18 -11.47 2.34
N GLY A 51 1.15 -12.39 2.22
CA GLY A 51 1.57 -12.98 0.96
C GLY A 51 2.13 -14.38 1.11
N PHE A 52 1.24 -15.38 1.18
CA PHE A 52 1.33 -16.66 0.48
C PHE A 52 -0.11 -17.18 0.32
N ALA A 53 -0.59 -17.27 -0.91
CA ALA A 53 -1.57 -18.31 -1.24
C ALA A 53 -0.72 -19.49 -1.68
N GLU A 54 -0.47 -20.43 -0.77
CA GLU A 54 0.10 -21.72 -1.15
C GLU A 54 -0.95 -22.41 -2.03
N TYR A 55 -0.81 -22.29 -3.35
CA TYR A 55 -1.64 -23.04 -4.29
C TYR A 55 -1.13 -24.48 -4.27
N LYS A 56 -1.52 -25.23 -3.24
CA LYS A 56 -1.25 -26.67 -3.19
C LYS A 56 -2.27 -27.35 -4.08
N CYS A 57 -1.80 -27.85 -5.20
CA CYS A 57 -2.59 -28.74 -6.04
C CYS A 57 -2.88 -30.00 -5.21
N GLU A 58 -4.15 -30.34 -4.98
CA GLU A 58 -4.47 -31.55 -4.20
C GLU A 58 -4.18 -32.84 -4.99
N THR A 59 -3.94 -32.70 -6.30
CA THR A 59 -3.75 -33.80 -7.25
C THR A 59 -2.35 -33.84 -7.87
N CYS A 60 -1.47 -32.92 -7.48
CA CYS A 60 -0.06 -32.83 -7.85
C CYS A 60 0.74 -32.19 -6.70
#